data_AF-A0A2W4QES0-F1
#
_entry.id   AF-A0A2W4QES0-F1
#
_cell.length_a   1.000
_cell.length_b   1.000
_cell.length_c   1.000
_cell.angle_alpha   90.00
_cell.angle_beta   90.00
_cell.angle_gamma   90.00
#
_symmetry.space_group_name_H-M   'P 1'
#
loop_
_entity.id
_entity.type
_entity.pdbx_description
1 polymer ?
#
loop_
_entity_poly.entity_id
_entity_poly.type
_entity_poly.pdbx_seq_one_letter_code
_entity_poly.pdbx_strand_id
1 'polypeptide(L)'
;LTTDHQYPRRAFTSTCDTSAATALAARAVTELWSDYPHLWPETIRALFVSSARWTDQMRSHLPANPAKGDYAILFKRYGYGVPDLDRARRSASNALTLIVQDTIKPYRKAGRSSAQHVHNEMKVFKLPWPVEELRKLGAAPVRLRVALSTFIEPNPSEPARGSKFGYASHNLRFKLNRPNEGEAAFLARISKAAQKPIGPIVEEDDNWIFGRNRRDVGSLHIDELECAASDLARRNLLAVHPVTGWWKTKLVADPQNLVARFALIVEIDAGETEADLYAEVQSKIELLNMIQNVV
;
A
#
# COMPACT_ATOMS: atom_id res chain seq x y z
N LEU A 1 -0.17 -33.43 -12.43
CA LEU A 1 -0.58 -34.65 -13.17
C LEU A 1 0.24 -34.70 -14.45
N THR A 2 0.73 -35.86 -14.86
CA THR A 2 1.40 -36.04 -16.16
C THR A 2 0.47 -36.77 -17.13
N THR A 3 0.71 -36.63 -18.43
CA THR A 3 0.04 -37.42 -19.48
C THR A 3 0.98 -38.52 -19.97
N ASP A 4 1.47 -39.36 -19.05
CA ASP A 4 2.38 -40.45 -19.42
C ASP A 4 1.65 -41.49 -20.29
N HIS A 5 2.31 -41.94 -21.35
CA HIS A 5 1.80 -42.95 -22.28
C HIS A 5 1.51 -44.33 -21.64
N GLN A 6 2.06 -44.63 -20.46
CA GLN A 6 1.89 -45.90 -19.73
C GLN A 6 1.01 -45.74 -18.49
N TYR A 7 -0.13 -45.06 -18.60
CA TYR A 7 -1.06 -44.88 -17.48
C TYR A 7 -1.42 -46.22 -16.78
N PRO A 8 -1.39 -46.30 -15.43
CA PRO A 8 -1.19 -45.21 -14.46
C PRO A 8 0.26 -44.98 -13.99
N ARG A 9 1.28 -45.48 -14.69
CA ARG A 9 2.68 -45.25 -14.29
C ARG A 9 3.05 -43.78 -14.41
N ARG A 10 3.81 -43.27 -13.42
CA ARG A 10 4.30 -41.88 -13.35
C ARG A 10 3.21 -40.81 -13.43
N ALA A 11 2.00 -41.08 -12.94
CA ALA A 11 0.88 -40.13 -12.92
C ALA A 11 1.20 -38.80 -12.19
N PHE A 12 2.18 -38.81 -11.28
CA PHE A 12 2.69 -37.64 -10.56
C PHE A 12 4.17 -37.43 -10.87
N THR A 13 4.56 -36.15 -10.94
CA THR A 13 5.96 -35.70 -11.06
C THR A 13 6.15 -34.44 -10.24
N SER A 14 7.41 -34.09 -9.96
CA SER A 14 7.77 -32.82 -9.30
C SER A 14 7.75 -31.66 -10.30
N THR A 15 7.29 -30.50 -9.85
CA THR A 15 7.46 -29.21 -10.53
C THR A 15 8.28 -28.28 -9.65
N CYS A 16 9.08 -27.40 -10.24
CA CYS A 16 9.98 -26.50 -9.52
C CYS A 16 9.94 -25.07 -10.08
N ASP A 17 10.79 -24.20 -9.52
CA ASP A 17 11.04 -22.83 -9.95
C ASP A 17 9.80 -21.93 -9.99
N THR A 18 9.79 -20.97 -10.92
CA THR A 18 8.79 -19.91 -11.01
C THR A 18 7.41 -20.44 -11.41
N SER A 19 7.33 -21.54 -12.16
CA SER A 19 6.06 -22.19 -12.51
C SER A 19 5.39 -22.79 -11.27
N ALA A 20 6.14 -23.51 -10.43
CA ALA A 20 5.62 -24.03 -9.18
C ALA A 20 5.26 -22.91 -8.20
N ALA A 21 6.13 -21.88 -8.09
CA ALA A 21 5.86 -20.71 -7.25
C ALA A 21 4.58 -19.96 -7.69
N THR A 22 4.35 -19.82 -9.00
CA THR A 22 3.14 -19.20 -9.54
C THR A 22 1.89 -20.01 -9.19
N ALA A 23 1.95 -21.34 -9.31
CA ALA A 23 0.83 -22.21 -8.94
C ALA A 23 0.49 -22.11 -7.44
N LEU A 24 1.51 -22.07 -6.56
CA LEU A 24 1.32 -21.88 -5.13
C LEU A 24 0.73 -20.50 -4.81
N ALA A 25 1.24 -19.44 -5.42
CA ALA A 25 0.69 -18.09 -5.23
C ALA A 25 -0.75 -17.98 -5.75
N ALA A 26 -1.06 -18.56 -6.91
CA ALA A 26 -2.41 -18.58 -7.48
C ALA A 26 -3.39 -19.29 -6.56
N ARG A 27 -3.01 -20.45 -6.01
CA ARG A 27 -3.80 -21.15 -4.99
C ARG A 27 -4.03 -20.26 -3.76
N ALA A 28 -2.97 -19.71 -3.19
CA ALA A 28 -3.05 -18.91 -1.97
C ALA A 28 -3.94 -17.65 -2.14
N VAL A 29 -3.79 -16.94 -3.26
CA VAL A 29 -4.63 -15.79 -3.62
C VAL A 29 -6.09 -16.21 -3.80
N THR A 30 -6.34 -17.36 -4.44
CA THR A 30 -7.70 -17.88 -4.64
C THR A 30 -8.35 -18.26 -3.32
N GLU A 31 -7.62 -18.92 -2.42
CA GLU A 31 -8.14 -19.25 -1.09
C GLU A 31 -8.41 -17.98 -0.28
N LEU A 32 -7.55 -16.96 -0.34
CA LEU A 32 -7.79 -15.68 0.33
C LEU A 32 -9.03 -14.96 -0.23
N TRP A 33 -9.20 -14.98 -1.55
CA TRP A 33 -10.37 -14.36 -2.18
C TRP A 33 -11.66 -15.13 -1.93
N SER A 34 -11.58 -16.45 -1.77
CA SER A 34 -12.73 -17.29 -1.43
C SER A 34 -13.26 -16.99 -0.02
N ASP A 35 -12.37 -16.68 0.93
CA ASP A 35 -12.75 -16.24 2.28
C ASP A 35 -13.40 -14.85 2.29
N TYR A 36 -12.98 -13.97 1.38
CA TYR A 36 -13.45 -12.59 1.30
C TYR A 36 -13.98 -12.24 -0.11
N PRO A 37 -15.06 -12.88 -0.57
CA PRO A 37 -15.52 -12.80 -1.96
C PRO A 37 -16.00 -11.40 -2.37
N HIS A 38 -16.33 -10.54 -1.40
CA HIS A 38 -16.78 -9.17 -1.63
C HIS A 38 -15.63 -8.16 -1.78
N LEU A 39 -14.38 -8.55 -1.48
CA LEU A 39 -13.23 -7.66 -1.64
C LEU A 39 -12.85 -7.52 -3.11
N TRP A 40 -12.39 -6.31 -3.46
CA TRP A 40 -11.89 -6.01 -4.78
C TRP A 40 -10.56 -6.72 -5.06
N PRO A 41 -10.26 -7.01 -6.33
CA PRO A 41 -8.98 -7.60 -6.70
C PRO A 41 -7.75 -6.77 -6.24
N GLU A 42 -7.85 -5.44 -6.24
CA GLU A 42 -6.82 -4.53 -5.72
C GLU A 42 -6.55 -4.79 -4.24
N THR A 43 -7.60 -5.06 -3.47
CA THR A 43 -7.55 -5.36 -2.02
C THR A 43 -6.95 -6.72 -1.76
N ILE A 44 -7.38 -7.75 -2.49
CA ILE A 44 -6.80 -9.10 -2.39
C ILE A 44 -5.31 -9.08 -2.73
N ARG A 45 -4.93 -8.37 -3.79
CA ARG A 45 -3.51 -8.16 -4.14
C ARG A 45 -2.75 -7.45 -3.03
N ALA A 46 -3.34 -6.41 -2.43
CA ALA A 46 -2.72 -5.66 -1.35
C ALA A 46 -2.51 -6.52 -0.10
N LEU A 47 -3.53 -7.24 0.36
CA LEU A 47 -3.46 -8.14 1.51
C LEU A 47 -2.39 -9.22 1.30
N PHE A 48 -2.44 -9.91 0.17
CA PHE A 48 -1.49 -10.98 -0.13
C PHE A 48 -0.04 -10.48 -0.15
N VAL A 49 0.25 -9.39 -0.87
CA VAL A 49 1.62 -8.90 -0.98
C VAL A 49 2.09 -8.17 0.29
N SER A 50 1.21 -7.45 0.99
CA SER A 50 1.55 -6.79 2.26
C SER A 50 1.84 -7.79 3.37
N SER A 51 1.24 -8.99 3.35
CA SER A 51 1.57 -10.06 4.29
C SER A 51 3.02 -10.57 4.18
N ALA A 52 3.66 -10.33 3.03
CA ALA A 52 4.97 -10.88 2.74
C ALA A 52 6.09 -10.30 3.61
N ARG A 53 7.02 -11.16 4.02
CA ARG A 53 8.24 -10.78 4.76
C ARG A 53 9.46 -11.46 4.13
N TRP A 54 10.59 -10.76 4.13
CA TRP A 54 11.87 -11.39 3.80
C TRP A 54 12.33 -12.31 4.93
N THR A 55 12.71 -13.54 4.57
CA THR A 55 13.31 -14.50 5.49
C THR A 55 14.70 -14.05 5.93
N ASP A 56 15.24 -14.63 7.00
CA ASP A 56 16.60 -14.31 7.47
C ASP A 56 17.66 -14.56 6.40
N GLN A 57 17.51 -15.63 5.63
CA GLN A 57 18.38 -15.93 4.49
C GLN A 57 18.31 -14.88 3.38
N MET A 58 17.14 -14.27 3.15
CA MET A 58 17.02 -13.15 2.21
C MET A 58 17.68 -11.90 2.80
N ARG A 59 17.43 -11.62 4.08
CA ARG A 59 17.98 -10.46 4.81
C ARG A 59 19.50 -10.53 4.96
N SER A 60 20.10 -11.72 4.95
CA SER A 60 21.56 -11.90 5.03
C SER A 60 22.33 -11.28 3.86
N HIS A 61 21.65 -10.85 2.80
CA HIS A 61 22.23 -10.08 1.70
C HIS A 61 22.32 -8.56 1.99
N LEU A 62 21.82 -8.09 3.12
CA LEU A 62 21.95 -6.72 3.58
C LEU A 62 23.18 -6.56 4.50
N PRO A 63 23.81 -5.38 4.53
CA PRO A 63 24.79 -5.06 5.57
C PRO A 63 24.10 -4.94 6.94
N ALA A 64 24.89 -4.95 8.02
CA ALA A 64 24.38 -4.91 9.40
C ALA A 64 23.45 -3.70 9.68
N ASN A 65 23.77 -2.53 9.10
CA ASN A 65 22.97 -1.31 9.20
C ASN A 65 22.58 -0.85 7.78
N PRO A 66 21.51 -1.41 7.19
CA PRO A 66 21.14 -1.14 5.81
C PRO A 66 20.62 0.28 5.63
N ALA A 67 21.18 0.98 4.65
CA ALA A 67 20.57 2.18 4.10
C ALA A 67 19.42 1.79 3.15
N LYS A 68 18.52 2.73 2.86
CA LYS A 68 17.36 2.53 1.96
C LYS A 68 17.75 1.96 0.58
N GLY A 69 18.93 2.36 0.08
CA GLY A 69 19.48 1.87 -1.19
C GLY A 69 19.83 0.38 -1.19
N ASP A 70 20.22 -0.18 -0.05
CA ASP A 70 20.70 -1.56 0.07
C ASP A 70 19.57 -2.58 -0.16
N TYR A 71 18.33 -2.22 0.18
CA TYR A 71 17.14 -3.03 -0.07
C TYR A 71 16.86 -3.28 -1.55
N ALA A 72 17.51 -2.54 -2.46
CA ALA A 72 17.40 -2.71 -3.90
C ALA A 72 17.55 -4.15 -4.37
N ILE A 73 18.52 -4.87 -3.79
CA ILE A 73 18.82 -6.25 -4.17
C ILE A 73 17.70 -7.20 -3.78
N LEU A 74 17.08 -6.98 -2.61
CA LEU A 74 15.98 -7.81 -2.12
C LEU A 74 14.74 -7.62 -2.97
N PHE A 75 14.38 -6.37 -3.30
CA PHE A 75 13.26 -6.10 -4.21
C PHE A 75 13.45 -6.75 -5.57
N LYS A 76 14.67 -6.72 -6.12
CA LYS A 76 14.96 -7.30 -7.43
C LYS A 76 14.87 -8.83 -7.43
N ARG A 77 15.26 -9.49 -6.33
CA ARG A 77 15.31 -10.96 -6.23
C ARG A 77 14.02 -11.58 -5.71
N TYR A 78 13.38 -10.93 -4.75
CA TYR A 78 12.33 -11.52 -3.91
C TYR A 78 11.07 -10.65 -3.82
N GLY A 79 11.03 -9.48 -4.46
CA GLY A 79 9.95 -8.52 -4.25
C GLY A 79 9.85 -8.15 -2.76
N TYR A 80 8.65 -8.27 -2.19
CA TYR A 80 8.39 -8.02 -0.76
C TYR A 80 8.64 -9.24 0.14
N GLY A 81 9.13 -10.37 -0.42
CA GLY A 81 9.44 -11.59 0.32
C GLY A 81 8.40 -12.69 0.14
N VAL A 82 8.28 -13.55 1.15
CA VAL A 82 7.37 -14.71 1.14
C VAL A 82 6.03 -14.30 1.76
N PRO A 83 4.90 -14.38 1.01
CA PRO A 83 3.56 -14.14 1.54
C PRO A 83 3.18 -15.09 2.68
N ASP A 84 2.36 -14.60 3.60
CA ASP A 84 1.92 -15.30 4.80
C ASP A 84 0.39 -15.24 4.86
N LEU A 85 -0.26 -16.37 4.58
CA LEU A 85 -1.72 -16.42 4.49
C LEU A 85 -2.41 -16.23 5.84
N ASP A 86 -1.79 -16.65 6.94
CA ASP A 86 -2.38 -16.45 8.27
C ASP A 86 -2.38 -14.97 8.61
N ARG A 87 -1.28 -14.26 8.33
CA ARG A 87 -1.22 -12.79 8.44
C ARG A 87 -2.18 -12.09 7.48
N ALA A 88 -2.34 -12.60 6.25
CA ALA A 88 -3.25 -12.00 5.27
C ALA A 88 -4.74 -12.15 5.66
N ARG A 89 -5.10 -13.21 6.40
CA ARG A 89 -6.48 -13.50 6.85
C ARG A 89 -6.80 -12.90 8.20
N ARG A 90 -5.84 -12.85 9.11
CA ARG A 90 -6.12 -12.57 10.54
C ARG A 90 -5.46 -11.28 10.97
N SER A 91 -6.24 -10.45 11.64
CA SER A 91 -5.68 -9.57 12.66
C SER A 91 -5.47 -10.44 13.92
N ALA A 92 -4.25 -10.55 14.41
CA ALA A 92 -3.98 -11.15 15.71
C ALA A 92 -4.25 -10.10 16.81
N SER A 93 -4.32 -10.49 18.09
CA SER A 93 -4.53 -9.53 19.19
C SER A 93 -3.49 -8.40 19.18
N ASN A 94 -2.24 -8.75 18.90
CA ASN A 94 -1.08 -7.85 18.77
C ASN A 94 -0.82 -7.32 17.35
N ALA A 95 -1.63 -7.71 16.36
CA ALA A 95 -1.46 -7.31 14.97
C ALA A 95 -2.80 -6.92 14.33
N LEU A 96 -2.99 -5.64 14.06
CA LEU A 96 -4.22 -5.10 13.48
C LEU A 96 -4.03 -4.84 11.99
N THR A 97 -4.95 -5.32 11.16
CA THR A 97 -5.03 -4.94 9.74
C THR A 97 -6.31 -4.15 9.44
N LEU A 98 -6.16 -2.89 9.05
CA LEU A 98 -7.23 -2.03 8.56
C LEU A 98 -7.31 -2.09 7.04
N ILE A 99 -8.52 -2.23 6.51
CA ILE A 99 -8.80 -2.30 5.08
C ILE A 99 -9.70 -1.14 4.69
N VAL A 100 -9.29 -0.37 3.68
CA VAL A 100 -10.12 0.67 3.07
C VAL A 100 -10.21 0.42 1.57
N GLN A 101 -11.44 0.39 1.05
CA GLN A 101 -11.74 0.39 -0.39
C GLN A 101 -12.49 1.67 -0.70
N ASP A 102 -11.95 2.49 -1.59
CA ASP A 102 -12.59 3.76 -1.98
C ASP A 102 -12.23 4.10 -3.43
N THR A 103 -12.92 5.11 -3.94
CA THR A 103 -12.74 5.67 -5.27
C THR A 103 -12.29 7.12 -5.18
N ILE A 104 -11.57 7.59 -6.19
CA ILE A 104 -11.08 8.97 -6.28
C ILE A 104 -11.21 9.49 -7.71
N LYS A 105 -11.63 10.75 -7.86
CA LYS A 105 -11.56 11.49 -9.13
C LYS A 105 -10.31 12.37 -9.12
N PRO A 106 -9.19 11.92 -9.70
CA PRO A 106 -7.87 12.52 -9.44
C PRO A 106 -7.70 13.90 -10.07
N TYR A 107 -8.37 14.17 -11.20
CA TYR A 107 -8.14 15.38 -11.99
C TYR A 107 -9.43 16.07 -12.40
N ARG A 108 -9.35 17.36 -12.69
CA ARG A 108 -10.42 18.17 -13.26
C ARG A 108 -9.86 19.18 -14.25
N LYS A 109 -10.72 19.69 -15.14
CA LYS A 109 -10.35 20.77 -16.06
C LYS A 109 -9.79 21.97 -15.29
N ALA A 110 -8.71 22.54 -15.82
CA ALA A 110 -8.20 23.82 -15.34
C ALA A 110 -9.23 24.92 -15.64
N GLY A 111 -9.49 25.81 -14.68
CA GLY A 111 -10.42 26.94 -14.88
C GLY A 111 -9.87 28.07 -15.76
N ARG A 112 -8.61 27.96 -16.20
CA ARG A 112 -7.92 28.91 -17.10
C ARG A 112 -7.23 28.13 -18.20
N SER A 113 -6.85 28.81 -19.29
CA SER A 113 -6.05 28.19 -20.37
C SER A 113 -4.75 27.64 -19.79
N SER A 114 -4.62 26.31 -19.80
CA SER A 114 -3.49 25.56 -19.28
C SER A 114 -3.13 24.44 -20.25
N ALA A 115 -1.86 24.03 -20.25
CA ALA A 115 -1.37 22.88 -21.02
C ALA A 115 -1.79 21.54 -20.40
N GLN A 116 -2.21 21.52 -19.13
CA GLN A 116 -2.61 20.33 -18.40
C GLN A 116 -3.81 20.61 -17.49
N HIS A 117 -4.54 19.55 -17.17
CA HIS A 117 -5.56 19.54 -16.12
C HIS A 117 -4.93 19.74 -14.74
N VAL A 118 -5.77 20.05 -13.76
CA VAL A 118 -5.35 20.24 -12.37
C VAL A 118 -5.77 19.06 -11.51
N HIS A 119 -5.12 18.90 -10.36
CA HIS A 119 -5.55 17.95 -9.34
C HIS A 119 -6.95 18.31 -8.84
N ASN A 120 -7.74 17.29 -8.52
CA ASN A 120 -9.12 17.44 -8.06
C ASN A 120 -9.29 16.96 -6.62
N GLU A 121 -9.32 15.65 -6.40
CA GLU A 121 -9.53 15.07 -5.09
C GLU A 121 -8.24 14.60 -4.42
N MET A 122 -8.25 14.63 -3.10
CA MET A 122 -7.35 13.92 -2.20
C MET A 122 -8.21 13.30 -1.10
N LYS A 123 -7.98 12.03 -0.78
CA LYS A 123 -8.69 11.33 0.29
C LYS A 123 -7.84 11.35 1.55
N VAL A 124 -8.41 11.77 2.67
CA VAL A 124 -7.72 11.81 3.96
C VAL A 124 -8.51 10.96 4.94
N PHE A 125 -7.83 9.97 5.50
CA PHE A 125 -8.39 9.02 6.43
C PHE A 125 -7.84 9.31 7.81
N LYS A 126 -8.73 9.58 8.75
CA LYS A 126 -8.43 9.53 10.17
C LYS A 126 -8.68 8.10 10.63
N LEU A 127 -7.64 7.26 10.66
CA LEU A 127 -7.89 5.84 10.97
C LEU A 127 -8.27 5.70 12.45
N PRO A 128 -9.10 4.70 12.79
CA PRO A 128 -9.51 4.41 14.16
C PRO A 128 -8.35 3.77 14.95
N TRP A 129 -7.27 4.51 15.16
CA TRP A 129 -6.06 4.01 15.83
C TRP A 129 -6.34 3.54 17.27
N PRO A 130 -5.69 2.47 17.74
CA PRO A 130 -5.76 2.02 19.13
C PRO A 130 -4.84 2.91 20.00
N VAL A 131 -5.26 4.14 20.24
CA VAL A 131 -4.46 5.19 20.87
C VAL A 131 -4.16 4.85 22.32
N GLU A 132 -5.13 4.28 23.04
CA GLU A 132 -4.94 3.96 24.46
C GLU A 132 -3.99 2.78 24.63
N GLU A 133 -4.15 1.71 23.84
CA GLU A 133 -3.21 0.59 23.85
C GLU A 133 -1.80 0.99 23.42
N LEU A 134 -1.67 1.80 22.35
CA LEU A 134 -0.35 2.29 21.92
C LEU A 134 0.32 3.19 22.95
N ARG A 135 -0.45 3.93 23.76
CA ARG A 135 0.10 4.74 24.87
C ARG A 135 0.61 3.87 26.01
N LYS A 136 -0.07 2.75 26.33
CA LYS A 136 0.40 1.79 27.35
C LYS A 136 1.75 1.18 26.98
N LEU A 137 1.98 0.95 25.68
CA LEU A 137 3.25 0.45 25.15
C LEU A 137 4.40 1.48 25.23
N GLY A 138 4.10 2.77 25.41
CA GLY A 138 5.09 3.82 25.66
C GLY A 138 6.15 3.94 24.56
N ALA A 139 7.41 3.61 24.91
CA ALA A 139 8.56 3.67 24.01
C ALA A 139 8.85 2.35 23.28
N ALA A 140 8.04 1.30 23.48
CA ALA A 140 8.21 0.03 22.80
C ALA A 140 8.18 0.23 21.27
N PRO A 141 9.10 -0.41 20.53
CA PRO A 141 9.14 -0.31 19.08
C PRO A 141 7.93 -1.04 18.49
N VAL A 142 7.21 -0.35 17.62
CA VAL A 142 6.09 -0.91 16.83
C VAL A 142 6.36 -0.68 15.36
N ARG A 143 5.84 -1.60 14.54
CA ARG A 143 5.94 -1.51 13.08
C ARG A 143 4.59 -1.15 12.49
N LEU A 144 4.59 -0.15 11.62
CA LEU A 144 3.48 0.20 10.76
C LEU A 144 3.84 -0.17 9.33
N ARG A 145 3.02 -0.97 8.68
CA ARG A 145 3.15 -1.28 7.26
C ARG A 145 1.94 -0.77 6.51
N VAL A 146 2.17 0.01 5.46
CA VAL A 146 1.11 0.59 4.64
C VAL A 146 1.26 0.08 3.22
N ALA A 147 0.18 -0.45 2.65
CA ALA A 147 0.09 -0.86 1.26
C ALA A 147 -1.04 -0.12 0.55
N LEU A 148 -0.70 0.65 -0.49
CA LEU A 148 -1.65 1.25 -1.43
C LEU A 148 -1.62 0.48 -2.74
N SER A 149 -2.76 -0.07 -3.13
CA SER A 149 -2.94 -0.89 -4.32
C SER A 149 -3.96 -0.25 -5.24
N THR A 150 -3.60 -0.10 -6.51
CA THR A 150 -4.50 0.42 -7.55
C THR A 150 -4.19 -0.26 -8.89
N PHE A 151 -5.16 -0.36 -9.79
CA PHE A 151 -4.87 -0.77 -11.17
C PHE A 151 -4.84 0.45 -12.07
N ILE A 152 -3.69 0.64 -12.73
CA ILE A 152 -3.50 1.76 -13.65
C ILE A 152 -4.06 1.39 -15.02
N GLU A 153 -4.71 2.35 -15.66
CA GLU A 153 -4.83 2.33 -17.12
C GLU A 153 -3.51 2.75 -17.80
N PRO A 154 -2.96 1.92 -18.69
CA PRO A 154 -1.75 2.25 -19.43
C PRO A 154 -2.03 3.33 -20.47
N ASN A 155 -1.08 4.25 -20.69
CA ASN A 155 -1.20 5.24 -21.75
C ASN A 155 -1.04 4.56 -23.13
N PRO A 156 -2.08 4.53 -23.99
CA PRO A 156 -2.00 3.89 -25.30
C PRO A 156 -1.15 4.67 -26.31
N SER A 157 -0.95 5.97 -26.08
CA SER A 157 -0.27 6.88 -27.00
C SER A 157 1.23 7.07 -26.68
N GLU A 158 1.78 6.28 -25.76
CA GLU A 158 3.19 6.36 -25.36
C GLU A 158 4.01 5.18 -25.90
N PRO A 159 4.54 5.27 -27.15
CA PRO A 159 5.57 4.36 -27.62
C PRO A 159 6.91 4.73 -26.99
N ALA A 160 7.20 4.21 -25.80
CA ALA A 160 8.56 3.98 -25.25
C ALA A 160 9.63 5.11 -25.36
N ARG A 161 9.26 6.39 -25.50
CA ARG A 161 10.23 7.51 -25.65
C ARG A 161 9.94 8.76 -24.80
N GLY A 162 8.83 8.80 -24.07
CA GLY A 162 8.51 9.80 -23.06
C GLY A 162 8.92 9.39 -21.64
N SER A 163 8.95 10.38 -20.75
CA SER A 163 9.24 10.23 -19.33
C SER A 163 8.43 9.07 -18.71
N LYS A 164 9.11 8.07 -18.12
CA LYS A 164 8.52 6.88 -17.44
C LYS A 164 7.39 7.22 -16.44
N PHE A 165 7.36 8.46 -15.98
CA PHE A 165 6.41 8.99 -15.01
C PHE A 165 5.05 9.39 -15.62
N GLY A 166 4.93 9.42 -16.95
CA GLY A 166 3.68 9.70 -17.67
C GLY A 166 2.89 8.46 -18.07
N TYR A 167 3.38 7.25 -17.81
CA TYR A 167 2.71 6.02 -18.26
C TYR A 167 1.45 5.68 -17.47
N ALA A 168 1.48 5.89 -16.15
CA ALA A 168 0.33 5.60 -15.28
C ALA A 168 -0.75 6.68 -15.41
N SER A 169 -2.02 6.27 -15.43
CA SER A 169 -3.22 7.13 -15.51
C SER A 169 -3.29 8.17 -14.39
N HIS A 170 -3.45 7.71 -13.15
CA HIS A 170 -3.74 8.56 -11.99
C HIS A 170 -2.59 8.62 -10.96
N ASN A 171 -1.66 7.66 -11.02
CA ASN A 171 -0.41 7.65 -10.26
C ASN A 171 -0.60 8.01 -8.77
N LEU A 172 -1.47 7.29 -8.05
CA LEU A 172 -1.79 7.60 -6.65
C LEU A 172 -0.58 7.39 -5.74
N ARG A 173 -0.48 8.15 -4.65
CA ARG A 173 0.53 8.01 -3.60
C ARG A 173 -0.12 8.13 -2.25
N PHE A 174 0.52 7.57 -1.23
CA PHE A 174 0.11 7.78 0.16
C PHE A 174 1.11 8.60 0.95
N LYS A 175 0.61 9.30 1.96
CA LYS A 175 1.39 10.02 2.98
C LYS A 175 0.77 9.79 4.34
N LEU A 176 1.63 9.65 5.34
CA LEU A 176 1.26 9.61 6.75
C LEU A 176 1.67 10.93 7.41
N ASN A 177 0.89 11.41 8.37
CA ASN A 177 1.30 12.57 9.16
C ASN A 177 2.50 12.25 10.05
N ARG A 178 3.23 13.29 10.43
CA ARG A 178 4.31 13.21 11.44
C ARG A 178 3.70 13.32 12.85
N PRO A 179 4.38 12.85 13.92
CA PRO A 179 3.81 12.81 15.27
C PRO A 179 3.41 14.18 15.81
N ASN A 180 4.11 15.23 15.38
CA ASN A 180 3.89 16.62 15.79
C ASN A 180 3.35 17.49 14.63
N GLU A 181 2.73 16.87 13.62
CA GLU A 181 2.15 17.57 12.47
C GLU A 181 0.62 17.59 12.59
N GLY A 182 0.07 18.80 12.80
CA GLY A 182 -1.38 19.02 12.79
C GLY A 182 -1.97 18.86 11.39
N GLU A 183 -3.29 18.64 11.33
CA GLU A 183 -4.01 18.33 10.07
C GLU A 183 -3.79 19.40 8.99
N ALA A 184 -3.93 20.69 9.32
CA ALA A 184 -3.72 21.76 8.34
C ALA A 184 -2.30 21.77 7.74
N ALA A 185 -1.28 21.52 8.58
CA ALA A 185 0.11 21.44 8.13
C ALA A 185 0.33 20.21 7.24
N PHE A 186 -0.27 19.07 7.61
CA PHE A 186 -0.26 17.85 6.82
C PHE A 186 -0.86 18.04 5.42
N LEU A 187 -2.05 18.63 5.34
CA LEU A 187 -2.73 18.92 4.07
C LEU A 187 -1.91 19.89 3.20
N ALA A 188 -1.30 20.90 3.80
CA ALA A 188 -0.43 21.85 3.10
C ALA A 188 0.83 21.16 2.53
N ARG A 189 1.45 20.26 3.31
CA ARG A 189 2.61 19.47 2.86
C ARG A 189 2.28 18.60 1.65
N ILE A 190 1.15 17.90 1.68
CA ILE A 190 0.73 17.04 0.56
C ILE A 190 0.38 17.87 -0.67
N SER A 191 -0.37 18.96 -0.48
CA SER A 191 -0.74 19.85 -1.58
C SER A 191 0.49 20.42 -2.29
N LYS A 192 1.51 20.82 -1.52
CA LYS A 192 2.81 21.25 -2.06
C LYS A 192 3.54 20.12 -2.78
N ALA A 193 3.51 18.90 -2.25
CA ALA A 193 4.13 17.74 -2.88
C ALA A 193 3.46 17.37 -4.21
N ALA A 194 2.13 17.46 -4.31
CA ALA A 194 1.36 17.15 -5.50
C ALA A 194 1.62 18.14 -6.66
N GLN A 195 1.99 19.39 -6.35
CA GLN A 195 2.30 20.42 -7.34
C GLN A 195 3.70 20.31 -7.94
N LYS A 196 4.63 19.60 -7.29
CA LYS A 196 6.02 19.51 -7.78
C LYS A 196 6.04 18.80 -9.15
N PRO A 197 6.77 19.36 -10.13
CA PRO A 197 6.94 18.70 -11.43
C PRO A 197 7.66 17.36 -11.25
N ILE A 198 7.47 16.47 -12.23
CA ILE A 198 8.19 15.21 -12.33
C ILE A 198 9.68 15.55 -12.48
N GLY A 199 10.49 15.26 -11.45
CA GLY A 199 11.90 15.62 -11.38
C GLY A 199 12.66 14.79 -10.35
N PRO A 200 13.95 15.11 -10.11
CA PRO A 200 14.77 14.38 -9.15
C PRO A 200 14.11 14.36 -7.78
N ILE A 201 14.09 13.18 -7.19
CA ILE A 201 13.32 12.88 -5.99
C ILE A 201 14.12 13.38 -4.78
N VAL A 202 13.60 14.39 -4.09
CA VAL A 202 14.08 14.73 -2.74
C VAL A 202 13.44 13.72 -1.78
N GLU A 203 14.28 12.90 -1.15
CA GLU A 203 13.90 12.04 -0.04
C GLU A 203 13.34 12.90 1.10
N GLU A 204 12.16 12.54 1.59
CA GLU A 204 11.61 13.12 2.82
C GLU A 204 12.09 12.28 4.00
N ASP A 205 12.59 12.95 5.03
CA ASP A 205 12.99 12.32 6.29
C ASP A 205 11.76 12.00 7.14
N ASP A 206 11.00 11.00 6.68
CA ASP A 206 9.77 10.53 7.30
C ASP A 206 9.95 9.15 7.96
N ASN A 207 11.20 8.68 8.14
CA ASN A 207 11.61 7.41 8.78
C ASN A 207 11.06 6.12 8.15
N TRP A 208 10.57 6.18 6.91
CA TRP A 208 10.22 4.98 6.15
C TRP A 208 11.46 4.13 5.84
N ILE A 209 11.37 2.81 6.03
CA ILE A 209 12.44 1.83 5.86
C ILE A 209 12.84 1.69 4.38
N PHE A 210 11.87 1.60 3.45
CA PHE A 210 12.18 1.45 2.03
C PHE A 210 12.29 2.80 1.33
N GLY A 211 11.44 3.73 1.75
CA GLY A 211 11.44 5.09 1.26
C GLY A 211 10.92 5.24 -0.17
N ARG A 212 10.94 6.49 -0.64
CA ARG A 212 10.19 6.91 -1.83
C ARG A 212 10.65 6.20 -3.10
N ASN A 213 11.96 5.99 -3.26
CA ASN A 213 12.53 5.37 -4.45
C ASN A 213 12.05 3.92 -4.68
N ARG A 214 11.60 3.23 -3.62
CA ARG A 214 11.05 1.88 -3.70
C ARG A 214 9.54 1.84 -3.57
N ARG A 215 8.99 2.59 -2.62
CA ARG A 215 7.54 2.70 -2.41
C ARG A 215 6.81 3.22 -3.64
N ASP A 216 7.28 4.31 -4.26
CA ASP A 216 6.52 5.06 -5.28
C ASP A 216 6.64 4.46 -6.71
N VAL A 217 6.83 3.14 -6.82
CA VAL A 217 7.09 2.42 -8.08
C VAL A 217 5.91 1.52 -8.44
N GLY A 218 5.49 1.56 -9.71
CA GLY A 218 4.41 0.72 -10.22
C GLY A 218 3.04 1.11 -9.65
N SER A 219 2.17 0.12 -9.46
CA SER A 219 0.76 0.30 -9.06
C SER A 219 0.43 -0.31 -7.69
N LEU A 220 1.45 -0.79 -6.98
CA LEU A 220 1.38 -1.31 -5.62
C LEU A 220 2.53 -0.71 -4.82
N HIS A 221 2.19 0.20 -3.91
CA HIS A 221 3.15 0.94 -3.10
C HIS A 221 3.08 0.40 -1.68
N ILE A 222 4.19 -0.17 -1.19
CA ILE A 222 4.26 -0.67 0.19
C ILE A 222 5.51 -0.09 0.84
N ASP A 223 5.37 0.29 2.10
CA ASP A 223 6.47 0.79 2.91
C ASP A 223 6.24 0.44 4.38
N GLU A 224 7.34 0.40 5.13
CA GLU A 224 7.35 0.08 6.56
C GLU A 224 7.94 1.24 7.34
N LEU A 225 7.37 1.51 8.51
CA LEU A 225 7.81 2.51 9.47
C LEU A 225 7.99 1.82 10.82
N GLU A 226 9.18 1.90 11.39
CA GLU A 226 9.45 1.48 12.76
C GLU A 226 9.56 2.73 13.63
N CYS A 227 8.76 2.80 14.70
CA CYS A 227 8.75 3.94 15.62
C CYS A 227 8.25 3.54 17.01
N ALA A 228 8.37 4.44 17.98
CA ALA A 228 7.80 4.23 19.31
C ALA A 228 6.26 4.19 19.23
N ALA A 229 5.63 3.32 20.03
CA ALA A 229 4.17 3.22 20.09
C ALA A 229 3.48 4.56 20.39
N SER A 230 4.04 5.35 21.31
CA SER A 230 3.60 6.71 21.63
C SER A 230 3.69 7.71 20.47
N ASP A 231 4.63 7.52 19.53
CA ASP A 231 4.69 8.30 18.30
C ASP A 231 3.63 7.84 17.31
N LEU A 232 3.46 6.52 17.15
CA LEU A 232 2.45 5.96 16.26
C LEU A 232 1.03 6.38 16.68
N ALA A 233 0.75 6.46 17.98
CA ALA A 233 -0.53 6.94 18.51
C ALA A 233 -0.90 8.36 18.05
N ARG A 234 0.08 9.17 17.64
CA ARG A 234 -0.10 10.54 17.13
C ARG A 234 -0.09 10.62 15.60
N ARG A 235 0.24 9.53 14.90
CA ARG A 235 0.29 9.44 13.44
C ARG A 235 -1.00 8.87 12.86
N ASN A 236 -2.12 9.56 13.12
CA ASN A 236 -3.44 9.01 12.81
C ASN A 236 -4.08 9.46 11.48
N LEU A 237 -3.38 10.26 10.68
CA LEU A 237 -3.87 10.79 9.41
C LEU A 237 -3.08 10.18 8.25
N LEU A 238 -3.81 9.51 7.35
CA LEU A 238 -3.25 8.94 6.14
C LEU A 238 -3.98 9.51 4.93
N ALA A 239 -3.24 10.10 4.01
CA ALA A 239 -3.77 10.67 2.80
C ALA A 239 -3.42 9.83 1.58
N VAL A 240 -4.37 9.64 0.67
CA VAL A 240 -4.18 9.13 -0.68
C VAL A 240 -4.42 10.28 -1.67
N HIS A 241 -3.41 10.58 -2.48
CA HIS A 241 -3.46 11.72 -3.41
C HIS A 241 -2.88 11.34 -4.79
N PRO A 242 -3.37 11.94 -5.87
CA PRO A 242 -2.74 11.78 -7.18
C PRO A 242 -1.44 12.57 -7.27
N VAL A 243 -0.49 12.03 -8.05
CA VAL A 243 0.60 12.81 -8.66
C VAL A 243 0.44 12.74 -10.18
N THR A 244 1.21 13.52 -10.94
CA THR A 244 1.06 13.58 -12.40
C THR A 244 1.06 12.19 -13.06
N GLY A 245 0.00 11.93 -13.84
CA GLY A 245 -0.18 10.79 -14.73
C GLY A 245 -0.87 11.22 -16.03
N TRP A 246 -1.05 10.32 -17.00
CA TRP A 246 -1.52 10.71 -18.34
C TRP A 246 -2.96 11.23 -18.36
N TRP A 247 -3.81 10.85 -17.39
CA TRP A 247 -5.16 11.43 -17.28
C TRP A 247 -5.15 12.94 -16.96
N LYS A 248 -4.02 13.48 -16.47
CA LYS A 248 -3.84 14.91 -16.26
C LYS A 248 -3.57 15.68 -17.56
N THR A 249 -3.26 14.99 -18.66
CA THR A 249 -2.97 15.64 -19.94
C THR A 249 -4.23 16.26 -20.53
N LYS A 250 -4.07 17.37 -21.26
CA LYS A 250 -5.20 18.05 -21.94
C LYS A 250 -5.87 17.20 -23.02
N LEU A 251 -5.20 16.14 -23.49
CA LEU A 251 -5.75 15.18 -24.46
C LEU A 251 -6.98 14.44 -23.90
N VAL A 252 -7.08 14.30 -22.59
CA VAL A 252 -8.27 13.75 -21.94
C VAL A 252 -9.37 14.80 -21.92
N ALA A 253 -10.47 14.55 -22.64
CA ALA A 253 -11.55 15.51 -22.76
C ALA A 253 -12.26 15.80 -21.43
N ASP A 254 -12.61 14.77 -20.65
CA ASP A 254 -13.38 14.91 -19.41
C ASP A 254 -12.71 14.21 -18.21
N PRO A 255 -11.58 14.76 -17.71
CA PRO A 255 -10.83 14.15 -16.61
C PRO A 255 -11.64 13.99 -15.33
N GLN A 256 -12.64 14.86 -15.08
CA GLN A 256 -13.50 14.79 -13.89
C GLN A 256 -14.46 13.60 -13.86
N ASN A 257 -14.64 12.93 -15.02
CA ASN A 257 -15.47 11.73 -15.11
C ASN A 257 -14.66 10.44 -14.90
N LEU A 258 -13.33 10.54 -14.85
CA LEU A 258 -12.45 9.39 -14.64
C LEU A 258 -12.34 9.09 -13.14
N VAL A 259 -12.69 7.86 -12.77
CA VAL A 259 -12.71 7.38 -11.40
C VAL A 259 -11.69 6.26 -11.27
N ALA A 260 -10.77 6.41 -10.31
CA ALA A 260 -9.82 5.35 -9.96
C ALA A 260 -10.26 4.66 -8.68
N ARG A 261 -10.30 3.33 -8.69
CA ARG A 261 -10.43 2.53 -7.47
C ARG A 261 -9.07 2.35 -6.82
N PHE A 262 -9.05 2.31 -5.50
CA PHE A 262 -7.88 1.91 -4.74
C PHE A 262 -8.25 1.13 -3.50
N ALA A 263 -7.29 0.33 -3.05
CA ALA A 263 -7.32 -0.34 -1.76
C ALA A 263 -6.14 0.14 -0.93
N LEU A 264 -6.40 0.45 0.34
CA LEU A 264 -5.39 0.81 1.32
C LEU A 264 -5.44 -0.22 2.47
N ILE A 265 -4.30 -0.85 2.72
CA ILE A 265 -4.10 -1.77 3.83
C ILE A 265 -3.13 -1.12 4.81
N VAL A 266 -3.50 -1.06 6.08
CA VAL A 266 -2.66 -0.52 7.15
C VAL A 266 -2.54 -1.57 8.24
N GLU A 267 -1.33 -2.08 8.43
CA GLU A 267 -1.00 -3.09 9.41
C GLU A 267 -0.18 -2.45 10.54
N ILE A 268 -0.58 -2.70 11.79
CA ILE A 268 0.21 -2.38 12.98
C ILE A 268 0.64 -3.69 13.60
N ASP A 269 1.94 -3.83 13.88
CA ASP A 269 2.54 -5.00 14.52
C ASP A 269 3.33 -4.52 15.76
N ALA A 270 2.86 -4.93 16.95
CA ALA A 270 3.50 -4.63 18.24
C ALA A 270 4.49 -5.73 18.68
N GLY A 271 4.84 -6.66 17.80
CA GLY A 271 5.75 -7.77 18.08
C GLY A 271 5.20 -8.68 19.17
N GLU A 272 6.07 -9.10 20.09
CA GLU A 272 5.70 -10.00 21.20
C GLU A 272 5.00 -9.29 22.37
N THR A 273 4.72 -7.98 22.25
CA THR A 273 4.13 -7.23 23.35
C THR A 273 2.64 -7.53 23.47
N GLU A 274 2.18 -7.85 24.68
CA GLU A 274 0.75 -8.00 24.97
C GLU A 274 0.06 -6.64 24.84
N ALA A 275 -0.72 -6.49 23.76
CA ALA A 275 -1.61 -5.37 23.53
C ALA A 275 -2.87 -5.89 22.86
N ASP A 276 -4.04 -5.37 23.24
CA ASP A 276 -5.32 -5.70 22.60
C ASP A 276 -5.67 -4.62 21.57
N LEU A 277 -4.81 -4.50 20.55
CA LEU A 277 -4.97 -3.49 19.50
C LEU A 277 -6.29 -3.69 18.75
N TYR A 278 -6.69 -4.95 18.57
CA TYR A 278 -7.89 -5.30 17.82
C TYR A 278 -9.17 -4.82 18.50
N ALA A 279 -9.35 -5.10 19.80
CA ALA A 279 -10.60 -4.75 20.49
C ALA A 279 -10.87 -3.24 20.56
N GLU A 280 -9.82 -2.42 20.78
CA GLU A 280 -9.98 -0.96 20.81
C GLU A 280 -10.42 -0.43 19.43
N VAL A 281 -9.83 -0.95 18.36
CA VAL A 281 -10.16 -0.53 17.00
C VAL A 281 -11.55 -1.01 16.58
N GLN A 282 -11.92 -2.25 16.90
CA GLN A 282 -13.25 -2.76 16.62
C GLN A 282 -14.32 -1.87 17.28
N SER A 283 -14.14 -1.54 18.56
CA SER A 283 -15.05 -0.66 19.29
C SER A 283 -15.19 0.72 18.63
N LYS A 284 -14.09 1.28 18.12
CA LYS A 284 -14.10 2.57 17.41
C LYS A 284 -14.82 2.48 16.06
N ILE A 285 -14.61 1.40 15.31
CA ILE A 285 -15.29 1.17 14.02
C ILE A 285 -16.80 1.02 14.24
N GLU A 286 -17.21 0.24 15.23
CA GLU A 286 -18.62 0.07 15.59
C GLU A 286 -19.28 1.42 15.92
N LEU A 287 -18.62 2.23 16.74
CA LEU A 287 -19.11 3.58 17.08
C LEU A 287 -19.20 4.50 15.86
N LEU A 288 -18.21 4.48 14.95
CA LEU A 288 -18.25 5.26 13.70
C LEU A 288 -19.41 4.83 12.80
N ASN A 289 -19.65 3.53 12.67
CA ASN A 289 -20.74 2.98 11.88
C ASN A 289 -22.12 3.32 12.48
N MET A 290 -22.25 3.34 13.81
CA MET A 290 -23.48 3.75 14.48
C MET A 290 -23.79 5.24 14.22
N ILE A 291 -22.79 6.12 14.26
CA ILE A 291 -22.98 7.55 13.98
C ILE A 291 -23.40 7.80 12.52
N GLN A 292 -22.88 7.02 11.56
CA GLN A 292 -23.28 7.15 10.15
C GLN A 292 -24.70 6.67 9.86
N ASN A 293 -25.25 5.75 10.66
CA ASN A 293 -26.61 5.20 10.46
C ASN A 293 -27.72 6.02 11.15
N VAL A 294 -27.36 7.03 11.96
CA VAL A 294 -28.32 7.89 12.70
C VAL A 294 -28.56 9.22 11.97
N VAL A 295 -27.93 9.46 10.81
CA VAL A 295 -28.06 10.67 9.98
C VAL A 295 -28.83 10.40 8.70
#